data_AF-A0A658QVI7-F1
#
_entry.id   AF-A0A658QVI7-F1
#
_cell.length_a   1.000
_cell.length_b   1.000
_cell.length_c   1.000
_cell.angle_alpha   90.00
_cell.angle_beta   90.00
_cell.angle_gamma   90.00
#
_symmetry.space_group_name_H-M   'P 1'
#
loop_
_entity.id
_entity.type
_entity.pdbx_description
1 polymer ?
#
loop_
_entity_poly.entity_id
_entity_poly.type
_entity_poly.pdbx_seq_one_letter_code
_entity_poly.pdbx_strand_id
1 'polypeptide(L)'
;MTMSLRDVDVIDYIGINILFKQVYVGIFDDLDWQDEPLHQELLTKKIDHYSRYIRSGQLLSSYPKVRGYEVIVEYVSMHAMSPSATAFWKTREQIIRAAGFGVRTRGVNVRRSLGLTVEEPAEAMDRAVASELVEPPALEVLDAEPNARRAHVADVTDISLLPPVASMRQRLQALPVLSRLSMRKSATM
;
A
#
# COMPACT_ATOMS: atom_id res chain seq x y z
N MET A 1 -3.38 8.75 29.54
CA MET A 1 -2.90 7.79 28.53
C MET A 1 -3.47 8.24 27.20
N THR A 2 -2.61 8.60 26.27
CA THR A 2 -3.01 8.94 24.90
C THR A 2 -3.08 7.62 24.13
N MET A 3 -4.15 7.35 23.40
CA MET A 3 -4.24 6.16 22.53
C MET A 3 -3.72 6.58 21.15
N SER A 4 -2.45 6.30 20.85
CA SER A 4 -1.80 6.68 19.59
C SER A 4 -1.52 5.46 18.71
N LEU A 5 -1.32 5.66 17.41
CA LEU A 5 -0.84 4.59 16.52
C LEU A 5 0.50 3.97 16.99
N ARG A 6 1.30 4.73 17.74
CA ARG A 6 2.57 4.27 18.33
C ARG A 6 2.38 3.22 19.43
N ASP A 7 1.24 3.21 20.11
CA ASP A 7 0.91 2.25 21.15
C ASP A 7 0.38 0.95 20.52
N VAL A 8 1.27 0.25 19.80
CA VAL A 8 0.93 -0.92 18.96
C VAL A 8 0.24 -2.05 19.74
N ASP A 9 0.62 -2.24 21.00
CA ASP A 9 0.15 -3.37 21.83
C ASP A 9 -1.09 -3.03 22.68
N VAL A 10 -1.71 -1.88 22.45
CA VAL A 10 -2.89 -1.43 23.18
C VAL A 10 -4.10 -1.40 22.25
N ILE A 11 -5.23 -1.94 22.73
CA ILE A 11 -6.51 -1.80 22.05
C ILE A 11 -7.11 -0.43 22.41
N ASP A 12 -7.27 0.44 21.42
CA ASP A 12 -7.68 1.83 21.63
C ASP A 12 -9.12 1.94 22.15
N TYR A 13 -10.08 1.29 21.46
CA TYR A 13 -11.46 1.20 21.93
C TYR A 13 -12.23 0.02 21.37
N ILE A 14 -13.30 -0.34 22.09
CA ILE A 14 -14.30 -1.32 21.68
C ILE A 14 -15.69 -0.67 21.75
N GLY A 15 -16.37 -0.60 20.60
CA GLY A 15 -17.74 -0.12 20.49
C GLY A 15 -18.70 -1.28 20.23
N ILE A 16 -19.89 -1.26 20.84
CA ILE A 16 -20.90 -2.31 20.66
C ILE A 16 -22.16 -1.68 20.11
N ASN A 17 -22.60 -2.15 18.95
CA ASN A 17 -23.90 -1.83 18.38
C ASN A 17 -24.82 -3.04 18.52
N ILE A 18 -25.69 -2.98 19.52
CA ILE A 18 -26.64 -4.06 19.83
C ILE A 18 -27.74 -4.22 18.77
N LEU A 19 -28.11 -3.14 18.08
CA LEU A 19 -29.22 -3.14 17.12
C LEU A 19 -28.83 -3.92 15.86
N PHE A 20 -27.61 -3.69 15.35
CA PHE A 20 -27.09 -4.37 14.17
C PHE A 20 -26.23 -5.60 14.50
N LYS A 21 -26.10 -5.96 15.78
CA LYS A 21 -25.23 -7.04 16.27
C LYS A 21 -23.80 -6.92 15.75
N GLN A 22 -23.21 -5.74 15.94
CA GLN A 22 -21.85 -5.42 15.50
C GLN A 22 -20.97 -5.01 16.67
N VAL A 23 -19.71 -5.41 16.63
CA VAL A 23 -18.65 -4.94 17.53
C VAL A 23 -17.59 -4.24 16.70
N TYR A 24 -17.29 -3.02 17.09
CA TYR A 24 -16.26 -2.19 16.48
C TYR A 24 -15.01 -2.30 17.35
N VAL A 25 -13.89 -2.70 16.76
CA VAL A 25 -12.57 -2.65 17.39
C VAL A 25 -11.78 -1.56 16.68
N GLY A 26 -11.57 -0.45 17.38
CA GLY A 26 -11.12 0.79 16.77
C GLY A 26 -9.60 0.98 16.81
N ILE A 27 -9.01 1.36 15.68
CA ILE A 27 -7.63 1.83 15.55
C ILE A 27 -7.70 3.34 15.40
N PHE A 28 -7.17 4.06 16.39
CA PHE A 28 -7.02 5.50 16.35
C PHE A 28 -5.64 5.86 15.82
N ASP A 29 -5.62 6.77 14.85
CA ASP A 29 -4.40 7.21 14.19
C ASP A 29 -4.31 8.73 14.17
N ASP A 30 -3.38 9.21 14.98
CA ASP A 30 -3.01 10.59 15.21
C ASP A 30 -1.77 11.03 14.43
N LEU A 31 -1.16 10.15 13.63
CA LEU A 31 0.05 10.48 12.89
C LEU A 31 -0.29 11.13 11.55
N ASP A 32 0.53 12.10 11.16
CA ASP A 32 0.55 12.53 9.77
C ASP A 32 1.28 11.50 8.89
N TRP A 33 1.10 11.64 7.57
CA TRP A 33 1.69 10.75 6.57
C TRP A 33 3.02 11.28 6.04
N GLN A 34 3.74 12.12 6.79
CA GLN A 34 5.02 12.69 6.33
C GLN A 34 6.14 11.64 6.28
N ASP A 35 6.17 10.73 7.26
CA ASP A 35 7.03 9.55 7.26
C ASP A 35 6.19 8.31 6.93
N GLU A 36 5.84 8.16 5.64
CA GLU A 36 5.02 7.03 5.18
C GLU A 36 5.61 5.66 5.55
N PRO A 37 6.93 5.38 5.39
CA PRO A 37 7.49 4.08 5.74
C PRO A 37 7.26 3.72 7.22
N LEU A 38 7.55 4.65 8.14
CA LEU A 38 7.33 4.43 9.57
C LEU A 38 5.84 4.26 9.88
N HIS A 39 4.99 5.10 9.29
CA HIS A 39 3.55 5.03 9.47
C HIS A 39 3.00 3.66 9.03
N GLN A 40 3.38 3.21 7.83
CA GLN A 40 3.00 1.90 7.29
C GLN A 40 3.46 0.75 8.17
N GLU A 41 4.68 0.82 8.71
CA GLU A 41 5.20 -0.18 9.64
C GLU A 41 4.35 -0.24 10.93
N LEU A 42 4.09 0.91 11.56
CA LEU A 42 3.30 0.99 12.79
C LEU A 42 1.87 0.50 12.57
N LEU A 43 1.22 0.92 11.49
CA LEU A 43 -0.14 0.53 11.17
C LEU A 43 -0.24 -0.98 10.88
N THR A 44 0.72 -1.55 10.16
CA THR A 44 0.81 -3.01 9.99
C THR A 44 0.90 -3.72 11.34
N LYS A 45 1.83 -3.32 12.22
CA LYS A 45 1.99 -3.96 13.53
C LYS A 45 0.71 -3.86 14.37
N LYS A 46 0.03 -2.71 14.34
CA LYS A 46 -1.21 -2.50 15.10
C LYS A 46 -2.35 -3.37 14.56
N ILE A 47 -2.51 -3.49 13.25
CA ILE A 47 -3.48 -4.41 12.63
C ILE A 47 -3.19 -5.87 13.00
N ASP A 48 -1.93 -6.28 13.00
CA ASP A 48 -1.53 -7.64 13.38
C ASP A 48 -1.85 -7.93 14.84
N HIS A 49 -1.56 -6.97 15.73
CA HIS A 49 -1.91 -7.05 17.15
C HIS A 49 -3.43 -7.21 17.33
N TYR A 50 -4.22 -6.36 16.68
CA TYR A 50 -5.69 -6.41 16.75
C TYR A 50 -6.26 -7.73 16.22
N SER A 51 -5.72 -8.19 15.10
CA SER A 51 -6.10 -9.48 14.51
C SER A 51 -5.81 -10.63 15.47
N ARG A 52 -4.66 -10.60 16.17
CA ARG A 52 -4.31 -11.59 17.21
C ARG A 52 -5.23 -11.49 18.41
N TYR A 53 -5.53 -10.29 18.90
CA TYR A 53 -6.45 -10.06 20.01
C TYR A 53 -7.84 -10.66 19.73
N ILE A 54 -8.38 -10.43 18.53
CA ILE A 54 -9.68 -10.97 18.12
C ILE A 54 -9.61 -12.51 17.96
N ARG A 55 -8.63 -13.01 17.20
CA ARG A 55 -8.49 -14.45 16.91
C ARG A 55 -8.17 -15.31 18.12
N SER A 56 -7.45 -14.77 19.09
CA SER A 56 -7.16 -15.46 20.36
C SER A 56 -8.39 -15.57 21.27
N GLY A 57 -9.50 -14.94 20.91
CA GLY A 57 -10.73 -14.95 21.69
C GLY A 57 -10.72 -13.98 22.88
N GLN A 58 -9.66 -13.18 23.05
CA GLN A 58 -9.58 -12.19 24.13
C GLN A 58 -10.76 -11.21 24.09
N LEU A 59 -11.18 -10.80 22.89
CA LEU A 59 -12.40 -9.99 22.73
C LEU A 59 -13.62 -10.66 23.36
N LEU A 60 -13.84 -11.95 23.13
CA LEU A 60 -15.00 -12.68 23.67
C LEU A 60 -14.87 -13.00 25.15
N SER A 61 -13.65 -13.17 25.65
CA SER A 61 -13.38 -13.32 27.09
C SER A 61 -13.73 -12.04 27.85
N SER A 62 -13.32 -10.89 27.32
CA SER A 62 -13.59 -9.57 27.91
C SER A 62 -15.04 -9.12 27.71
N TYR A 63 -15.66 -9.51 26.58
CA TYR A 63 -17.04 -9.11 26.22
C TYR A 63 -17.89 -10.34 25.83
N PRO A 64 -18.28 -11.22 26.77
CA PRO A 64 -18.99 -12.47 26.43
C PRO A 64 -20.33 -12.26 25.72
N LYS A 65 -21.00 -11.13 26.01
CA LYS A 65 -22.34 -10.80 25.49
C LYS A 65 -22.37 -10.53 23.98
N VAL A 66 -21.22 -10.25 23.37
CA VAL A 66 -21.12 -9.96 21.93
C VAL A 66 -20.85 -11.20 21.08
N ARG A 67 -20.93 -12.39 21.68
CA ARG A 67 -20.78 -13.64 20.95
C ARG A 67 -21.78 -13.71 19.79
N GLY A 68 -21.27 -14.01 18.60
CA GLY A 68 -22.06 -14.07 17.37
C GLY A 68 -22.34 -12.71 16.72
N TYR A 69 -21.79 -11.62 17.24
CA TYR A 69 -21.82 -10.32 16.58
C TYR A 69 -20.75 -10.29 15.48
N GLU A 70 -21.02 -9.53 14.42
CA GLU A 70 -20.03 -9.23 13.40
C GLU A 70 -18.93 -8.34 13.99
N VAL A 71 -17.67 -8.72 13.80
CA VAL A 71 -16.52 -7.90 14.25
C VAL A 71 -16.07 -7.02 13.10
N ILE A 72 -16.02 -5.71 13.36
CA ILE A 72 -15.62 -4.67 12.41
C ILE A 72 -14.36 -3.99 12.95
N VAL A 73 -13.28 -4.03 12.18
CA VAL A 73 -12.09 -3.21 12.45
C VAL A 73 -12.38 -1.80 11.93
N GLU A 74 -12.40 -0.82 12.83
CA GLU A 74 -12.68 0.56 12.50
C GLU A 74 -11.40 1.40 12.54
N TYR A 75 -10.95 1.89 11.39
CA TYR A 75 -9.78 2.75 11.31
C TYR A 75 -10.20 4.22 11.30
N VAL A 76 -9.65 5.00 12.22
CA VAL A 76 -9.98 6.41 12.44
C VAL A 76 -8.72 7.24 12.21
N SER A 77 -8.62 7.83 11.02
CA SER A 77 -7.50 8.69 10.65
C SER A 77 -7.81 10.14 10.97
N MET A 78 -6.97 10.79 11.79
CA MET A 78 -7.04 12.23 12.07
C MET A 78 -6.48 13.09 10.93
N HIS A 79 -5.60 12.51 10.12
CA HIS A 79 -4.94 13.19 9.01
C HIS A 79 -5.45 12.65 7.67
N ALA A 80 -5.35 13.47 6.63
CA ALA A 80 -5.68 13.01 5.28
C ALA A 80 -4.59 12.04 4.81
N MET A 81 -5.01 10.89 4.26
CA MET A 81 -4.10 9.95 3.60
C MET A 81 -3.61 10.54 2.28
N SER A 82 -2.32 10.38 1.99
CA SER A 82 -1.80 10.57 0.63
C SER A 82 -2.38 9.50 -0.33
N PRO A 83 -2.20 9.64 -1.66
CA PRO A 83 -2.56 8.58 -2.60
C PRO A 83 -1.85 7.25 -2.32
N SER A 84 -0.57 7.30 -1.95
CA SER A 84 0.25 6.14 -1.56
C SER A 84 -0.31 5.46 -0.30
N ALA A 85 -0.59 6.26 0.74
CA ALA A 85 -1.22 5.81 1.98
C ALA A 85 -2.59 5.16 1.75
N THR A 86 -3.39 5.73 0.87
CA THR A 86 -4.70 5.18 0.50
C THR A 86 -4.56 3.82 -0.18
N ALA A 87 -3.65 3.70 -1.15
CA ALA A 87 -3.36 2.43 -1.81
C ALA A 87 -2.85 1.37 -0.81
N PHE A 88 -1.94 1.76 0.08
CA PHE A 88 -1.47 0.92 1.18
C PHE A 88 -2.63 0.44 2.06
N TRP A 89 -3.48 1.35 2.54
CA TRP A 89 -4.61 1.02 3.39
C TRP A 89 -5.58 0.06 2.68
N LYS A 90 -5.83 0.22 1.38
CA LYS A 90 -6.64 -0.72 0.60
C LYS A 90 -6.11 -2.16 0.62
N THR A 91 -4.80 -2.35 0.59
CA THR A 91 -4.22 -3.70 0.77
C THR A 91 -4.50 -4.27 2.16
N ARG A 92 -4.50 -3.42 3.20
CA ARG A 92 -4.80 -3.83 4.57
C ARG A 92 -6.28 -4.14 4.77
N GLU A 93 -7.18 -3.36 4.17
CA GLU A 93 -8.61 -3.67 4.15
C GLU A 93 -8.85 -5.08 3.58
N GLN A 94 -8.17 -5.46 2.50
CA GLN A 94 -8.29 -6.78 1.90
C GLN A 94 -7.81 -7.89 2.85
N ILE A 95 -6.68 -7.71 3.52
CA ILE A 95 -6.14 -8.67 4.49
C ILE A 95 -7.11 -8.87 5.66
N ILE A 96 -7.65 -7.78 6.21
CA ILE A 96 -8.59 -7.83 7.33
C ILE A 96 -9.89 -8.53 6.91
N ARG A 97 -10.40 -8.24 5.71
CA ARG A 97 -11.58 -8.92 5.16
C ARG A 97 -11.34 -10.41 4.90
N ALA A 98 -10.17 -10.76 4.38
CA ALA A 98 -9.77 -12.15 4.17
C ALA A 98 -9.68 -12.94 5.49
N ALA A 99 -9.39 -12.25 6.61
CA ALA A 99 -9.44 -12.84 7.94
C ALA A 99 -10.86 -13.02 8.50
N GLY A 100 -11.90 -12.58 7.78
CA GLY A 100 -13.31 -12.73 8.14
C GLY A 100 -13.89 -11.56 8.93
N PHE A 101 -13.22 -10.40 8.94
CA PHE A 101 -13.68 -9.20 9.66
C PHE A 101 -14.23 -8.13 8.71
N GLY A 102 -15.22 -7.38 9.21
CA GLY A 102 -15.64 -6.15 8.56
C GLY A 102 -14.57 -5.07 8.66
N VAL A 103 -14.58 -4.12 7.73
CA VAL A 103 -13.70 -2.94 7.78
C VAL A 103 -14.52 -1.69 7.55
N ARG A 104 -14.27 -0.68 8.39
CA ARG A 104 -14.84 0.66 8.28
C ARG A 104 -13.72 1.69 8.42
N THR A 105 -13.72 2.70 7.56
CA THR A 105 -12.77 3.81 7.63
C THR A 105 -13.51 5.09 7.95
N ARG A 106 -13.03 5.87 8.92
CA ARG A 106 -13.50 7.22 9.23
C ARG A 106 -12.32 8.19 9.09
N GLY A 107 -12.43 9.11 8.13
CA GLY A 107 -11.53 10.25 8.04
C GLY A 107 -12.09 11.42 8.84
N VAL A 108 -11.33 11.93 9.81
CA VAL A 108 -11.64 13.21 10.46
C VAL A 108 -10.93 14.30 9.67
N ASN A 109 -11.56 14.81 8.61
CA ASN A 109 -11.03 15.97 7.92
C ASN A 109 -11.43 17.24 8.68
N VAL A 110 -10.66 17.60 9.70
CA VAL A 110 -10.86 18.85 10.45
C VAL A 110 -10.75 20.10 9.57
N ARG A 111 -10.03 20.06 8.44
CA ARG A 111 -9.94 21.20 7.50
C ARG A 111 -11.30 21.51 6.89
N ARG A 112 -12.07 20.47 6.52
CA ARG A 112 -13.45 20.61 6.03
C ARG A 112 -14.39 21.13 7.13
N SER A 113 -14.18 20.70 8.38
CA SER A 113 -14.94 21.18 9.54
C SER A 113 -14.66 22.64 9.88
N LEU A 114 -13.48 23.15 9.54
CA LEU A 114 -13.05 24.53 9.75
C LEU A 114 -13.35 25.46 8.55
N GLY A 115 -14.05 24.98 7.52
CA GLY A 115 -14.40 25.78 6.35
C GLY A 115 -13.22 26.14 5.44
N LEU A 116 -12.08 25.47 5.58
CA LEU A 116 -10.92 25.68 4.72
C LEU A 116 -11.08 24.84 3.44
N THR A 117 -11.43 25.50 2.34
CA THR A 117 -11.38 24.93 0.99
C THR A 117 -9.92 24.78 0.58
N VAL A 118 -9.44 23.55 0.50
CA VAL A 118 -8.21 23.22 -0.22
C VAL A 118 -8.65 22.96 -1.66
N GLU A 119 -8.23 23.83 -2.57
CA GLU A 119 -8.18 23.49 -3.99
C GLU A 119 -7.40 22.17 -4.06
N GLU A 120 -8.06 21.07 -4.46
CA GLU A 120 -7.35 19.87 -4.92
C GLU A 120 -6.22 20.37 -5.83
N PRO A 121 -4.97 19.88 -5.72
CA PRO A 121 -3.97 20.21 -6.71
C PRO A 121 -4.51 19.66 -8.03
N ALA A 122 -5.20 20.53 -8.77
CA ALA A 122 -5.54 20.33 -10.15
C ALA A 122 -4.26 19.84 -10.80
N GLU A 123 -4.41 18.87 -11.68
CA GLU A 123 -3.39 18.28 -12.54
C GLU A 123 -2.68 19.35 -13.39
N ALA A 124 -1.98 20.27 -12.74
CA ALA A 124 -1.26 21.41 -13.28
C ALA A 124 0.18 20.97 -13.50
N MET A 125 0.34 19.87 -14.23
CA MET A 125 1.61 19.50 -14.84
C MET A 125 1.35 18.67 -16.11
N ASP A 126 0.46 19.13 -16.99
CA ASP A 126 0.37 18.53 -18.32
C ASP A 126 -0.02 19.49 -19.46
N ARG A 127 0.27 20.80 -19.33
CA ARG A 127 0.04 21.73 -20.46
C ARG A 127 1.00 22.93 -20.59
N ALA A 128 2.24 22.82 -20.12
CA ALA A 128 3.18 23.93 -20.27
C ALA A 128 4.63 23.51 -20.53
N VAL A 129 4.89 22.50 -21.37
CA VAL A 129 6.22 22.35 -22.03
C VAL A 129 6.11 21.70 -23.42
N ALA A 130 5.07 22.03 -24.19
CA ALA A 130 4.91 21.50 -25.57
C ALA A 130 5.12 22.55 -26.66
N SER A 131 5.67 23.73 -26.36
CA SER A 131 5.84 24.78 -27.37
C SER A 131 7.04 25.68 -27.12
N GLU A 132 8.24 25.10 -26.97
CA GLU A 132 9.48 25.81 -27.34
C GLU A 132 10.65 24.81 -27.54
N LEU A 133 10.52 23.94 -28.54
CA LEU A 133 11.68 23.29 -29.16
C LEU A 133 11.89 23.98 -30.51
N VAL A 134 12.59 25.11 -30.48
CA VAL A 134 13.17 25.68 -31.70
C VAL A 134 14.39 24.82 -32.01
N GLU A 135 14.29 23.97 -33.04
CA GLU A 135 15.46 23.30 -33.59
C GLU A 135 16.44 24.36 -34.10
N PRO A 136 17.71 24.38 -33.64
CA PRO A 136 18.70 25.27 -34.22
C PRO A 136 18.96 24.86 -35.68
N PRO A 137 19.22 25.82 -36.59
CA PRO A 137 19.44 25.53 -38.00
C PRO A 137 20.64 24.60 -38.16
N ALA A 138 20.50 23.63 -39.06
CA ALA A 138 21.52 22.65 -39.40
C ALA A 138 22.86 23.34 -39.73
N LEU A 139 23.89 23.04 -38.94
CA LEU A 139 25.25 23.44 -39.22
C LEU A 139 25.77 22.55 -40.36
N GLU A 140 26.07 23.15 -41.52
CA GLU A 140 26.70 22.44 -42.64
C GLU A 140 28.07 21.91 -42.19
N VAL A 141 28.20 20.59 -42.15
CA VAL A 141 29.46 19.89 -41.87
C VAL A 141 30.32 19.99 -43.12
N LEU A 142 31.37 20.81 -43.06
CA LEU A 142 32.43 20.79 -44.06
C LEU A 142 33.22 19.49 -43.91
N ASP A 143 33.25 18.68 -44.98
CA ASP A 143 34.02 17.45 -45.06
C ASP A 143 35.52 17.73 -44.83
N ALA A 144 36.07 17.19 -43.75
CA ALA A 144 37.50 17.18 -43.50
C ALA A 144 38.11 15.87 -44.02
N GLU A 145 38.88 15.99 -45.10
CA GLU A 145 39.72 14.94 -45.70
C GLU A 145 40.61 14.21 -44.66
N PRO A 146 40.85 12.90 -44.81
CA PRO A 146 41.64 12.11 -43.87
C PRO A 146 43.11 12.12 -44.27
N ASN A 147 44.02 12.55 -43.38
CA ASN A 147 45.23 11.78 -43.05
C ASN A 147 46.21 12.47 -42.10
N ALA A 148 46.75 11.61 -41.23
CA ALA A 148 48.11 11.63 -40.68
C ALA A 148 48.46 12.66 -39.59
N ARG A 149 48.58 12.18 -38.33
CA ARG A 149 49.89 11.78 -37.72
C ARG A 149 49.72 11.36 -36.25
N ARG A 150 50.48 10.34 -35.89
CA ARG A 150 50.64 9.69 -34.57
C ARG A 150 51.29 10.62 -33.53
N ALA A 151 50.91 10.46 -32.25
CA ALA A 151 51.74 9.88 -31.16
C ALA A 151 51.60 10.59 -29.79
N HIS A 152 51.47 9.75 -28.74
CA HIS A 152 51.80 9.97 -27.31
C HIS A 152 50.86 10.90 -26.50
N VAL A 153 50.49 10.65 -25.22
CA VAL A 153 50.85 9.70 -24.15
C VAL A 153 49.77 9.83 -23.04
N ALA A 154 49.43 8.71 -22.37
CA ALA A 154 48.84 8.52 -21.02
C ALA A 154 47.59 9.37 -20.63
N ASP A 155 46.61 8.94 -19.84
CA ASP A 155 46.66 8.19 -18.60
C ASP A 155 45.21 7.95 -18.10
N VAL A 156 45.04 6.99 -17.20
CA VAL A 156 43.97 6.82 -16.17
C VAL A 156 42.56 6.29 -16.55
N THR A 157 42.31 5.09 -16.01
CA THR A 157 41.06 4.47 -15.48
C THR A 157 39.94 3.97 -16.41
N ASP A 158 40.06 2.68 -16.72
CA ASP A 158 39.14 1.58 -16.34
C ASP A 158 37.81 1.98 -15.66
N ILE A 159 36.71 1.86 -16.40
CA ILE A 159 35.37 1.62 -15.84
C ILE A 159 34.77 0.42 -16.58
N SER A 160 35.13 -0.75 -16.09
CA SER A 160 34.54 -2.01 -16.49
C SER A 160 33.08 -2.13 -15.99
N LEU A 161 32.17 -2.32 -16.95
CA LEU A 161 31.01 -3.24 -16.92
C LEU A 161 29.81 -2.92 -16.00
N LEU A 162 28.82 -2.23 -16.57
CA LEU A 162 27.40 -2.40 -16.18
C LEU A 162 26.81 -3.62 -16.89
N PRO A 163 26.04 -4.50 -16.22
CA PRO A 163 25.39 -5.64 -16.87
C PRO A 163 24.12 -5.21 -17.63
N PRO A 164 23.74 -5.92 -18.71
CA PRO A 164 22.54 -5.60 -19.49
C PRO A 164 21.26 -6.00 -18.75
N VAL A 165 20.26 -5.13 -18.86
CA VAL A 165 18.90 -5.28 -18.31
C VAL A 165 18.17 -6.43 -19.00
N ALA A 166 17.83 -7.48 -18.25
CA ALA A 166 17.05 -8.60 -18.76
C ALA A 166 15.59 -8.18 -18.99
N SER A 167 15.14 -8.17 -20.25
CA SER A 167 13.73 -8.04 -20.61
C SER A 167 12.96 -9.29 -20.19
N MET A 168 12.17 -9.23 -19.13
CA MET A 168 11.32 -10.34 -18.72
C MET A 168 9.90 -10.17 -19.29
N ARG A 169 9.71 -10.58 -20.55
CA ARG A 169 8.40 -11.02 -21.05
C ARG A 169 8.11 -12.37 -20.40
N GLN A 170 7.45 -12.37 -19.23
CA GLN A 170 6.93 -13.60 -18.63
C GLN A 170 5.74 -14.09 -19.47
N ARG A 171 6.01 -15.12 -20.28
CA ARG A 171 4.98 -16.02 -20.82
C ARG A 171 4.31 -16.73 -19.65
N LEU A 172 2.99 -16.60 -19.59
CA LEU A 172 2.08 -17.41 -18.80
C LEU A 172 2.37 -18.91 -19.01
N GLN A 173 2.77 -19.61 -17.96
CA GLN A 173 2.73 -21.07 -17.93
C GLN A 173 1.53 -21.52 -17.09
N ALA A 174 0.58 -22.16 -17.75
CA ALA A 174 -0.58 -22.80 -17.15
C ALA A 174 -0.14 -24.08 -16.40
N LEU A 175 -0.65 -24.26 -15.18
CA LEU A 175 -0.46 -25.49 -14.40
C LEU A 175 -1.46 -26.57 -14.84
N PRO A 176 -1.05 -27.85 -14.95
CA PRO A 176 -1.98 -28.94 -15.27
C PRO A 176 -2.84 -29.32 -14.05
N VAL A 177 -4.14 -29.45 -14.31
CA VAL A 177 -5.16 -29.94 -13.38
C VAL A 177 -4.95 -31.44 -13.15
N LEU A 178 -4.66 -31.84 -11.91
CA LEU A 178 -4.70 -33.25 -11.51
C LEU A 178 -6.13 -33.67 -11.17
N SER A 179 -6.68 -34.55 -12.01
CA SER A 179 -7.95 -35.25 -11.77
C SER A 179 -7.81 -36.22 -10.61
N ARG A 180 -8.68 -36.08 -9.59
CA ARG A 180 -8.79 -37.09 -8.52
C ARG A 180 -9.75 -38.19 -8.96
N LEU A 181 -9.21 -39.40 -9.08
CA LEU A 181 -9.95 -40.66 -9.17
C LEU A 181 -10.87 -40.83 -7.95
N SER A 182 -12.17 -41.00 -8.19
CA SER A 182 -13.12 -41.49 -7.18
C SER A 182 -13.18 -43.01 -7.25
N MET A 183 -12.73 -43.66 -6.18
CA MET A 183 -12.85 -45.10 -5.97
C MET A 183 -14.31 -45.48 -5.68
N ARG A 184 -14.78 -46.50 -6.40
CA ARG A 184 -16.06 -47.19 -6.19
C ARG A 184 -16.11 -47.78 -4.77
N LYS A 185 -17.16 -47.49 -4.01
CA LYS A 185 -17.58 -48.36 -2.90
C LYS A 185 -18.62 -49.34 -3.42
N SER A 186 -18.24 -50.62 -3.38
CA SER A 186 -19.15 -51.76 -3.49
C SER A 186 -20.17 -51.72 -2.35
N ALA A 187 -21.44 -51.93 -2.68
CA ALA A 187 -22.46 -52.34 -1.73
C ALA A 187 -22.64 -53.86 -1.88
N THR A 188 -22.52 -54.58 -0.77
CA THR A 188 -22.87 -56.00 -0.66
C THR A 188 -23.59 -56.17 0.67
N MET A 189 -24.75 -56.85 0.58
CA MET A 189 -25.73 -57.23 1.61
C MET A 189 -26.61 -56.12 2.19
#